data_AF-A0A367AUF3-F1
#
_entry.id   AF-A0A367AUF3-F1
#
_cell.length_a   1.000
_cell.length_b   1.000
_cell.length_c   1.000
_cell.angle_alpha   90.00
_cell.angle_beta   90.00
_cell.angle_gamma   90.00
#
_symmetry.space_group_name_H-M   'P 1'
#
loop_
_entity.id
_entity.type
_entity.pdbx_description
1 polymer ?
#
loop_
_entity_poly.entity_id
_entity_poly.type
_entity_poly.pdbx_seq_one_letter_code
_entity_poly.pdbx_strand_id
1 'polypeptide(L)'
;MRVPGRDVDEAVARLTAVADRVRSQRPRRPGDLRIRVRADGRVRVGRLSGTSTSYPTLRGRLEPAPKGGTQLTGTVREAGAGLLVLGGQVLVGLVGLVLIVGGTSDGEPSAVVVGAVFLALGAALTWGLQRLRRGFRSDADELVGVLDRALGRRR
;
A
#
# COMPACT_ATOMS: atom_id res chain seq x y z
N MET A 1 4.18 -6.88 -15.89
CA MET A 1 3.04 -6.38 -16.69
C MET A 1 3.57 -5.84 -18.01
N ARG A 2 3.05 -6.20 -19.19
CA ARG A 2 3.55 -5.61 -20.45
C ARG A 2 3.20 -4.11 -20.51
N VAL A 3 3.99 -3.29 -21.16
CA VAL A 3 3.68 -1.88 -21.44
C VAL A 3 3.64 -1.70 -22.96
N PRO A 4 2.69 -0.92 -23.50
CA PRO A 4 2.71 -0.62 -24.93
C PRO A 4 3.95 0.23 -25.26
N GLY A 5 4.73 -0.22 -26.24
CA GLY A 5 5.97 0.41 -26.71
C GLY A 5 6.89 -0.65 -27.35
N ARG A 6 7.53 -0.29 -28.46
CA ARG A 6 8.48 -1.17 -29.17
C ARG A 6 9.78 -1.33 -28.39
N ASP A 7 10.21 -0.27 -27.72
CA ASP A 7 11.39 -0.19 -26.87
C ASP A 7 11.07 0.56 -25.55
N VAL A 8 12.07 0.62 -24.67
CA VAL A 8 11.96 1.22 -23.33
C VAL A 8 11.65 2.72 -23.43
N ASP A 9 12.24 3.43 -24.40
CA ASP A 9 12.08 4.87 -24.53
C ASP A 9 10.67 5.25 -25.01
N GLU A 10 10.13 4.53 -25.98
CA GLU A 10 8.75 4.69 -26.43
C GLU A 10 7.77 4.36 -25.28
N ALA A 11 8.07 3.32 -24.51
CA ALA A 11 7.26 2.94 -23.35
C ALA A 11 7.30 4.01 -22.25
N VAL A 12 8.47 4.61 -21.98
CA VAL A 12 8.63 5.76 -21.07
C VAL A 12 7.80 6.94 -21.57
N ALA A 13 7.91 7.30 -22.85
CA ALA A 13 7.18 8.43 -23.43
C ALA A 13 5.66 8.24 -23.30
N ARG A 14 5.15 7.05 -23.63
CA ARG A 14 3.71 6.73 -23.49
C ARG A 14 3.25 6.77 -22.04
N LEU A 15 3.99 6.15 -21.12
CA LEU A 15 3.66 6.18 -19.69
C LEU A 15 3.72 7.59 -19.12
N THR A 16 4.66 8.42 -19.59
CA THR A 16 4.77 9.83 -19.21
C THR A 16 3.56 10.62 -19.69
N ALA A 17 3.12 10.44 -20.94
CA ALA A 17 1.91 11.07 -21.44
C ALA A 17 0.64 10.68 -20.65
N VAL A 18 0.54 9.41 -20.22
CA VAL A 18 -0.54 8.97 -19.33
C VAL A 18 -0.41 9.63 -17.94
N ALA A 19 0.80 9.67 -17.38
CA ALA A 19 1.05 10.32 -16.11
C ALA A 19 0.67 11.81 -16.14
N ASP A 20 0.98 12.51 -17.23
CA ASP A 20 0.64 13.92 -17.42
C ASP A 20 -0.86 14.13 -17.57
N ARG A 21 -1.56 13.23 -18.28
CA ARG A 21 -3.04 13.26 -18.35
C ARG A 21 -3.70 13.05 -17.00
N VAL A 22 -3.20 12.09 -16.22
CA VAL A 22 -3.70 11.85 -14.85
C VAL A 22 -3.40 13.06 -13.96
N ARG A 23 -2.24 13.70 -14.15
CA ARG A 23 -1.83 14.89 -13.40
C ARG A 23 -2.67 16.12 -13.75
N SER A 24 -3.01 16.31 -15.03
CA SER A 24 -3.82 17.43 -15.49
C SER A 24 -5.25 17.37 -14.96
N GLN A 25 -5.77 16.17 -14.70
CA GLN A 25 -7.05 15.95 -14.01
C GLN A 25 -7.03 16.38 -12.53
N ARG A 26 -5.86 16.77 -11.97
CA ARG A 26 -5.66 17.21 -10.59
C ARG A 26 -6.30 16.24 -9.58
N PRO A 27 -5.67 15.07 -9.34
CA PRO A 27 -6.18 14.08 -8.38
C PRO A 27 -6.32 14.71 -6.99
N ARG A 28 -7.55 14.75 -6.48
CA ARG A 28 -7.98 15.44 -5.25
C ARG A 28 -8.72 14.52 -4.27
N ARG A 29 -9.31 13.44 -4.76
CA ARG A 29 -10.07 12.51 -3.92
C ARG A 29 -9.19 11.34 -3.47
N PRO A 30 -9.39 10.83 -2.23
CA PRO A 30 -8.78 9.57 -1.82
C PRO A 30 -9.10 8.47 -2.83
N GLY A 31 -8.09 7.68 -3.21
CA GLY A 31 -8.22 6.67 -4.25
C GLY A 31 -7.83 7.12 -5.66
N ASP A 32 -7.66 8.42 -5.90
CA ASP A 32 -7.23 8.91 -7.22
C ASP A 32 -5.84 8.40 -7.59
N LEU A 33 -5.66 8.00 -8.85
CA LEU A 33 -4.41 7.42 -9.35
C LEU A 33 -3.28 8.47 -9.35
N ARG A 34 -2.08 8.02 -8.96
CA ARG A 34 -0.83 8.78 -9.08
C ARG A 34 0.22 7.93 -9.76
N ILE A 35 0.73 8.44 -10.87
CA ILE A 35 1.79 7.83 -11.65
C ILE A 35 2.99 8.77 -11.64
N ARG A 36 4.18 8.23 -11.36
CA ARG A 36 5.46 8.91 -11.57
C ARG A 36 6.33 8.02 -12.43
N VAL A 37 6.81 8.58 -13.52
CA VAL A 37 7.71 7.94 -14.47
C VAL A 37 8.99 8.76 -14.49
N ARG A 38 10.14 8.10 -14.50
CA ARG A 38 11.44 8.74 -14.69
C ARG A 38 11.98 8.39 -16.06
N ALA A 39 12.85 9.25 -16.58
CA ALA A 39 13.52 9.06 -17.87
C ALA A 39 14.33 7.75 -17.93
N ASP A 40 14.79 7.23 -16.79
CA ASP A 40 15.56 5.98 -16.70
C ASP A 40 14.70 4.70 -16.69
N GLY A 41 13.40 4.82 -16.96
CA GLY A 41 12.44 3.72 -16.98
C GLY A 41 11.91 3.33 -15.61
N ARG A 42 12.27 4.01 -14.51
CA ARG A 42 11.67 3.75 -13.19
C ARG A 42 10.24 4.26 -13.14
N VAL A 43 9.33 3.41 -12.70
CA VAL A 43 7.90 3.71 -12.58
C VAL A 43 7.43 3.48 -11.16
N ARG A 44 6.69 4.44 -10.63
CA ARG A 44 5.96 4.32 -9.37
C ARG A 44 4.50 4.65 -9.61
N VAL A 45 3.62 3.69 -9.29
CA VAL A 45 2.17 3.84 -9.37
C VAL A 45 1.58 3.64 -7.98
N GLY A 46 0.61 4.47 -7.62
CA GLY A 46 -0.14 4.33 -6.39
C GLY A 46 -1.43 5.11 -6.47
N ARG A 47 -2.16 5.16 -5.36
CA ARG A 47 -3.34 6.03 -5.20
C ARG A 47 -3.09 7.09 -4.15
N LEU A 48 -3.81 8.20 -4.24
CA LEU A 48 -3.83 9.20 -3.19
C LEU A 48 -4.39 8.56 -1.91
N SER A 49 -3.56 8.43 -0.90
CA SER A 49 -3.98 7.99 0.44
C SER A 49 -4.79 9.12 1.07
N GLY A 50 -5.99 8.80 1.56
CA GLY A 50 -6.67 9.63 2.55
C GLY A 50 -6.08 9.41 3.94
N THR A 51 -6.65 10.07 4.96
CA THR A 51 -6.26 9.92 6.37
C THR A 51 -6.48 8.52 6.93
N SER A 52 -7.33 7.69 6.31
CA SER A 52 -7.74 6.38 6.83
C SER A 52 -7.44 5.18 5.93
N THR A 53 -6.85 5.36 4.74
CA THR A 53 -6.80 4.30 3.71
C THR A 53 -5.40 4.12 3.14
N SER A 54 -4.71 3.05 3.52
CA SER A 54 -3.43 2.66 2.94
C SER A 54 -3.64 1.92 1.62
N TYR A 55 -3.29 2.53 0.50
CA TYR A 55 -3.33 1.86 -0.81
C TYR A 55 -2.00 1.18 -1.15
N PRO A 56 -2.03 0.06 -1.88
CA PRO A 56 -0.82 -0.54 -2.43
C PRO A 56 -0.09 0.46 -3.33
N THR A 57 1.25 0.38 -3.31
CA THR A 57 2.09 1.11 -4.25
C THR A 57 2.92 0.14 -5.07
N LEU A 58 2.85 0.27 -6.38
CA LEU A 58 3.68 -0.44 -7.33
C LEU A 58 4.96 0.36 -7.55
N ARG A 59 6.11 -0.30 -7.41
CA ARG A 59 7.42 0.23 -7.78
C ARG A 59 8.10 -0.75 -8.72
N GLY A 60 8.53 -0.27 -9.88
CA GLY A 60 9.17 -1.12 -10.86
C GLY A 60 10.03 -0.36 -11.85
N ARG A 61 10.50 -1.08 -12.84
CA ARG A 61 11.28 -0.59 -13.97
C ARG A 61 10.73 -1.14 -15.28
N LEU A 62 10.78 -0.33 -16.31
CA LEU A 62 10.55 -0.76 -17.68
C LEU A 62 11.78 -1.50 -18.19
N GLU A 63 11.55 -2.71 -18.67
CA GLU A 63 12.57 -3.62 -19.18
C GLU A 63 12.11 -4.18 -20.53
N PRO A 64 13.04 -4.55 -21.42
CA PRO A 64 12.72 -5.30 -22.63
C PRO A 64 12.08 -6.63 -22.27
N ALA A 65 10.99 -6.99 -22.94
CA ALA A 65 10.35 -8.29 -22.74
C ALA A 65 11.05 -9.37 -23.61
N PRO A 66 11.18 -10.63 -23.13
CA PRO A 66 11.84 -11.70 -23.87
C PRO A 66 11.21 -12.03 -25.24
N LYS A 67 9.93 -11.70 -25.42
CA LYS A 67 9.15 -11.95 -26.65
C LYS A 67 8.91 -10.67 -27.47
N GLY A 68 9.78 -9.67 -27.32
CA GLY A 68 9.65 -8.37 -27.94
C GLY A 68 8.72 -7.41 -27.19
N GLY A 69 8.97 -6.11 -27.35
CA GLY A 69 8.29 -5.02 -26.65
C GLY A 69 8.83 -4.79 -25.24
N THR A 70 8.02 -4.13 -24.40
CA THR A 70 8.43 -3.75 -23.04
C THR A 70 7.52 -4.30 -21.97
N GLN A 71 8.08 -4.49 -20.78
CA GLN A 71 7.36 -4.87 -19.59
C GLN A 71 7.79 -4.03 -18.39
N LEU A 72 6.83 -3.70 -17.55
CA LEU A 72 7.03 -3.19 -16.22
C LEU A 72 7.23 -4.38 -15.27
N THR A 73 8.46 -4.53 -14.80
CA THR A 73 8.86 -5.49 -13.77
C THR A 73 9.01 -4.75 -12.44
N GLY A 74 8.43 -5.26 -11.36
CA GLY A 74 8.46 -4.55 -10.09
C GLY A 74 7.77 -5.28 -8.96
N THR A 75 7.78 -4.65 -7.80
CA THR A 75 7.11 -5.15 -6.59
C THR A 75 5.94 -4.23 -6.24
N VAL A 76 4.83 -4.84 -5.82
CA VAL A 76 3.73 -4.13 -5.16
C VAL A 76 3.97 -4.21 -3.66
N ARG A 77 4.06 -3.06 -3.01
CA ARG A 77 4.28 -2.97 -1.56
C ARG A 77 3.08 -2.34 -0.88
N GLU A 78 2.72 -2.86 0.30
CA GLU A 78 1.85 -2.18 1.26
C GLU A 78 2.45 -0.82 1.65
N ALA A 79 1.60 0.19 1.88
CA ALA A 79 2.07 1.49 2.34
C ALA A 79 2.67 1.37 3.75
N GLY A 80 3.85 1.97 3.96
CA GLY A 80 4.62 1.86 5.20
C GLY A 80 3.93 2.33 6.48
N ALA A 81 2.78 3.01 6.38
CA ALA A 81 1.93 3.33 7.53
C ALA A 81 1.50 2.07 8.29
N GLY A 82 1.30 0.93 7.61
CA GLY A 82 0.96 -0.34 8.26
C GLY A 82 2.06 -0.85 9.22
N LEU A 83 3.33 -0.55 8.95
CA LEU A 83 4.46 -0.93 9.81
C LEU A 83 4.52 -0.10 11.10
N LEU A 84 4.22 1.20 11.03
CA LEU A 84 4.14 2.06 12.21
C LEU A 84 2.96 1.67 13.10
N VAL A 85 1.81 1.34 12.50
CA VAL A 85 0.65 0.84 13.25
C VAL A 85 1.00 -0.49 13.93
N LEU A 86 1.64 -1.43 13.23
CA LEU A 86 2.14 -2.69 13.81
C LEU A 86 3.09 -2.44 15.01
N GLY A 87 4.03 -1.52 14.88
CA GLY A 87 4.95 -1.16 15.97
C GLY A 87 4.22 -0.58 17.19
N GLY A 88 3.26 0.33 16.97
CA GLY A 88 2.43 0.88 18.04
C GLY A 88 1.58 -0.18 18.75
N GLN A 89 1.08 -1.18 18.03
CA GLN A 89 0.31 -2.28 18.62
C GLN A 89 1.14 -3.18 19.52
N VAL A 90 2.36 -3.52 19.10
CA VAL A 90 3.27 -4.32 19.93
C VAL A 90 3.56 -3.58 21.23
N LEU A 91 3.75 -2.25 21.16
CA LEU A 91 3.94 -1.41 22.34
C LEU A 91 2.71 -1.43 23.26
N VAL A 92 1.51 -1.20 22.73
CA VAL A 92 0.23 -1.21 23.48
C VAL A 92 0.00 -2.57 24.14
N GLY A 93 0.28 -3.68 23.43
CA GLY A 93 0.17 -5.03 23.96
C GLY A 93 1.19 -5.32 25.07
N LEU A 94 2.44 -4.86 24.91
CA LEU A 94 3.48 -4.98 25.95
C LEU A 94 3.11 -4.18 27.20
N VAL A 95 2.63 -2.94 27.05
CA VAL A 95 2.17 -2.13 28.18
C VAL A 95 1.00 -2.81 28.90
N GLY A 96 0.01 -3.32 28.16
CA GLY A 96 -1.10 -4.07 28.76
C GLY A 96 -0.65 -5.32 29.53
N LEU A 97 0.31 -6.07 28.97
CA LEU A 97 0.88 -7.25 29.63
C LEU A 97 1.65 -6.89 30.91
N VAL A 98 2.48 -5.84 30.87
CA VAL A 98 3.22 -5.36 32.05
C VAL A 98 2.27 -4.92 33.16
N LEU A 99 1.18 -4.22 32.81
CA LEU A 99 0.16 -3.81 33.78
C LEU A 99 -0.58 -5.00 34.42
N ILE A 100 -0.85 -6.06 33.65
CA ILE A 100 -1.46 -7.28 34.19
C ILE A 100 -0.48 -7.96 35.15
N VAL A 101 0.77 -8.18 34.72
CA VAL A 101 1.78 -8.89 35.52
C VAL A 101 2.06 -8.12 36.80
N GLY A 102 2.31 -6.80 36.72
CA GLY A 102 2.49 -5.94 37.88
C GLY A 102 1.26 -5.95 38.80
N GLY A 103 0.08 -5.71 38.25
CA GLY A 103 -1.17 -5.71 39.01
C GLY A 103 -1.48 -7.02 39.72
N THR A 104 -1.17 -8.17 39.10
CA THR A 104 -1.32 -9.49 39.76
C THR A 104 -0.30 -9.71 40.86
N SER A 105 0.92 -9.16 40.71
CA SER A 105 2.00 -9.29 41.69
C SER A 105 1.72 -8.46 42.94
N ASP A 106 1.15 -7.27 42.74
CA ASP A 106 0.89 -6.27 43.78
C ASP A 106 -0.52 -6.38 44.37
N GLY A 107 -1.34 -7.31 43.87
CA GLY A 107 -2.72 -7.51 44.34
C GLY A 107 -3.67 -6.36 43.97
N GLU A 108 -3.35 -5.57 42.94
CA GLU A 108 -4.15 -4.45 42.46
C GLU A 108 -5.09 -4.88 41.31
N PRO A 109 -6.37 -5.17 41.59
CA PRO A 109 -7.30 -5.62 40.55
C PRO A 109 -7.58 -4.55 39.49
N SER A 110 -7.42 -3.27 39.83
CA SER A 110 -7.55 -2.14 38.89
C SER A 110 -6.49 -2.20 37.78
N ALA A 111 -5.23 -2.49 38.12
CA ALA A 111 -4.14 -2.62 37.16
C ALA A 111 -4.34 -3.82 36.22
N VAL A 112 -4.89 -4.93 36.73
CA VAL A 112 -5.26 -6.10 35.94
C VAL A 112 -6.38 -5.78 34.93
N VAL A 113 -7.43 -5.09 35.38
CA VAL A 113 -8.55 -4.67 34.50
C VAL A 113 -8.07 -3.71 33.43
N VAL A 114 -7.26 -2.71 33.78
CA VAL A 114 -6.69 -1.76 32.81
C VAL A 114 -5.83 -2.49 31.79
N GLY A 115 -4.93 -3.37 32.22
CA GLY A 115 -4.09 -4.13 31.29
C GLY A 115 -4.89 -5.06 30.37
N ALA A 116 -5.98 -5.67 30.87
CA ALA A 116 -6.90 -6.47 30.04
C ALA A 116 -7.61 -5.63 28.97
N VAL A 117 -8.02 -4.39 29.29
CA VAL A 117 -8.57 -3.44 28.32
C VAL A 117 -7.55 -3.09 27.24
N PHE A 118 -6.29 -2.85 27.62
CA PHE A 118 -5.20 -2.58 26.66
C PHE A 118 -4.96 -3.77 25.71
N LEU A 119 -5.00 -5.00 26.21
CA LEU A 119 -4.90 -6.20 25.37
C LEU A 119 -6.09 -6.34 24.43
N ALA A 120 -7.31 -6.12 24.90
CA ALA A 120 -8.52 -6.17 24.07
C ALA A 120 -8.48 -5.11 22.96
N LEU A 121 -8.02 -3.89 23.27
CA LEU A 121 -7.83 -2.82 22.30
C LEU A 121 -6.79 -3.21 21.23
N GLY A 122 -5.66 -3.78 21.65
CA GLY A 122 -4.62 -4.29 20.76
C GLY A 122 -5.14 -5.40 19.84
N ALA A 123 -5.95 -6.33 20.37
CA ALA A 123 -6.56 -7.41 19.60
C ALA A 123 -7.59 -6.89 18.58
N ALA A 124 -8.46 -5.96 18.97
CA ALA A 124 -9.44 -5.34 18.08
C ALA A 124 -8.78 -4.59 16.91
N LEU A 125 -7.72 -3.82 17.20
CA LEU A 125 -6.90 -3.14 16.18
C LEU A 125 -6.24 -4.16 15.24
N THR A 126 -5.71 -5.27 15.78
CA THR A 126 -5.05 -6.32 14.99
C THR A 126 -6.03 -6.99 14.05
N TRP A 127 -7.23 -7.29 14.53
CA TRP A 127 -8.28 -7.87 13.72
C TRP A 127 -8.73 -6.93 12.59
N GLY A 128 -8.89 -5.62 12.89
CA GLY A 128 -9.18 -4.60 11.88
C GLY A 128 -8.09 -4.50 10.79
N LEU A 129 -6.82 -4.53 11.18
CA LEU A 129 -5.69 -4.50 10.24
C LEU A 129 -5.56 -5.79 9.43
N GLN A 130 -5.75 -6.95 10.04
CA GLN A 130 -5.78 -8.22 9.30
C GLN A 130 -6.90 -8.23 8.26
N ARG A 131 -8.05 -7.65 8.59
CA ARG A 131 -9.16 -7.49 7.64
C ARG A 131 -8.78 -6.57 6.48
N LEU A 132 -8.06 -5.47 6.73
CA LEU A 132 -7.51 -4.59 5.69
C LEU A 132 -6.45 -5.32 4.83
N ARG A 133 -5.57 -6.12 5.44
CA ARG A 133 -4.54 -6.90 4.75
C ARG A 133 -5.10 -7.97 3.83
N ARG A 134 -6.21 -8.61 4.19
CA ARG A 134 -6.91 -9.58 3.32
C ARG A 134 -7.37 -8.92 2.00
N GLY A 135 -7.61 -7.60 1.99
CA GLY A 135 -7.94 -6.83 0.80
C GLY A 135 -6.75 -6.53 -0.12
N PHE A 136 -5.51 -6.63 0.36
CA PHE A 136 -4.33 -6.17 -0.37
C PHE A 136 -4.17 -6.80 -1.75
N ARG A 137 -4.43 -8.11 -1.89
CA ARG A 137 -4.35 -8.79 -3.19
C ARG A 137 -5.40 -8.26 -4.17
N SER A 138 -6.63 -8.09 -3.70
CA SER A 138 -7.72 -7.49 -4.47
C SER A 138 -7.38 -6.05 -4.88
N ASP A 139 -6.86 -5.25 -3.95
CA ASP A 139 -6.49 -3.85 -4.20
C ASP A 139 -5.29 -3.73 -5.16
N ALA A 140 -4.34 -4.67 -5.08
CA ALA A 140 -3.22 -4.76 -5.99
C ALA A 140 -3.66 -5.13 -7.41
N ASP A 141 -4.56 -6.11 -7.54
CA ASP A 141 -5.16 -6.51 -8.82
C ASP A 141 -6.00 -5.37 -9.41
N GLU A 142 -6.75 -4.64 -8.57
CA GLU A 142 -7.51 -3.46 -9.00
C GLU A 142 -6.58 -2.31 -9.44
N LEU A 143 -5.47 -2.08 -8.72
CA LEU A 143 -4.46 -1.09 -9.09
C LEU A 143 -3.85 -1.40 -10.47
N VAL A 144 -3.48 -2.67 -10.69
CA VAL A 144 -2.97 -3.13 -11.99
C VAL A 144 -4.04 -3.00 -13.07
N GLY A 145 -5.29 -3.36 -12.77
CA GLY A 145 -6.41 -3.24 -13.71
C GLY A 145 -6.74 -1.80 -14.10
N VAL A 146 -6.65 -0.84 -13.17
CA VAL A 146 -6.78 0.60 -13.46
C VAL A 146 -5.63 1.08 -14.34
N LEU A 147 -4.40 0.63 -14.07
CA LEU A 147 -3.24 0.97 -14.89
C LEU A 147 -3.37 0.42 -16.31
N ASP A 148 -3.82 -0.83 -16.47
CA ASP A 148 -4.07 -1.45 -17.78
C ASP A 148 -5.15 -0.71 -18.58
N ARG A 149 -6.23 -0.26 -17.92
CA ARG A 149 -7.26 0.59 -18.53
C ARG A 149 -6.71 1.95 -18.95
N ALA A 150 -5.90 2.59 -18.10
CA ALA A 150 -5.27 3.87 -18.41
C ALA A 150 -4.30 3.78 -19.60
N LEU A 151 -3.66 2.62 -19.79
CA LEU A 151 -2.82 2.31 -20.94
C LEU A 151 -3.62 1.87 -22.19
N GLY A 152 -4.95 1.79 -22.10
CA GLY A 152 -5.84 1.50 -23.23
C GLY A 152 -5.92 0.03 -23.64
N ARG A 153 -5.61 -0.93 -22.74
CA ARG A 153 -5.56 -2.37 -23.07
C ARG A 153 -6.80 -3.19 -22.75
N ARG A 154 -7.65 -2.73 -21.83
CA ARG A 154 -8.95 -3.35 -21.55
C ARG A 154 -10.03 -2.29 -21.77
N ARG A 155 -10.85 -2.48 -22.81
CA ARG A 155 -12.21 -1.94 -22.88
C ARG A 155 -13.14 -2.97 -22.27
#